data_AF-A0A9X4IQ95-F1
#
_entry.id   AF-A0A9X4IQ95-F1
#
_cell.length_a   1.000
_cell.length_b   1.000
_cell.length_c   1.000
_cell.angle_alpha   90.00
_cell.angle_beta   90.00
_cell.angle_gamma   90.00
#
_symmetry.space_group_name_H-M   'P 1'
#
loop_
_entity.id
_entity.type
_entity.pdbx_description
1 polymer ?
#
loop_
_entity_poly.entity_id
_entity_poly.type
_entity_poly.pdbx_seq_one_letter_code
_entity_poly.pdbx_strand_id
1 'polypeptide(L)'
;MERRLLFSLVLFCAIIPTFSQVKVGENPSSIHSSSILELESSDKVLVISRMTDTQMNTIQPLRGALVFNTDQNCVFMYDGTSWISLCDGDSGNTRESIKVTTSSTAPTDNNVGDFWINDTLNNTTSIWDGTNWISIDNNPRKGNGAPNASTAPNPIPGDVYVDTTTGIIYAYDGTTWVTSNSTASANNGLLINASNTIQLGGVLIQPTTIETNTTNTLAITGLENGNTTTDDIVTVDRTTGVLKKVTSSNILREEVTEITATDGQVTFTGLTLYTTDKINVYRNGVRIDFTVNNATTITIEPDAVCYAGDEIRIVQLY
;
A
#
# COMPACT_ATOMS: atom_id res chain seq x y z
N MET A 1 35.98 -100.02 -48.21
CA MET A 1 34.52 -100.08 -47.94
C MET A 1 34.40 -99.63 -46.49
N GLU A 2 33.82 -98.49 -46.06
CA GLU A 2 32.78 -97.55 -46.52
C GLU A 2 33.09 -96.20 -45.82
N ARG A 3 33.14 -95.01 -46.46
CA ARG A 3 32.08 -94.07 -46.87
C ARG A 3 31.06 -93.69 -45.77
N ARG A 4 31.09 -92.41 -45.29
CA ARG A 4 29.94 -91.47 -45.09
C ARG A 4 30.30 -90.29 -44.14
N LEU A 5 30.33 -89.04 -44.66
CA LEU A 5 29.30 -87.96 -44.61
C LEU A 5 29.39 -87.09 -43.32
N LEU A 6 29.90 -85.85 -43.40
CA LEU A 6 29.20 -84.56 -43.63
C LEU A 6 28.46 -84.01 -42.37
N PHE A 7 28.89 -82.85 -41.85
CA PHE A 7 28.12 -81.74 -41.22
C PHE A 7 29.14 -80.79 -40.55
N SER A 8 29.53 -79.68 -41.20
CA SER A 8 28.98 -78.35 -40.96
C SER A 8 28.96 -77.94 -39.49
N LEU A 9 29.97 -77.17 -39.05
CA LEU A 9 29.71 -75.88 -38.40
C LEU A 9 30.98 -75.03 -38.43
N VAL A 10 30.86 -73.90 -39.10
CA VAL A 10 31.73 -72.73 -38.97
C VAL A 10 31.87 -72.38 -37.49
N LEU A 11 32.96 -72.79 -36.84
CA LEU A 11 33.41 -72.14 -35.61
C LEU A 11 34.44 -71.09 -36.02
N PHE A 12 33.92 -70.03 -36.63
CA PHE A 12 34.53 -68.71 -36.56
C PHE A 12 34.56 -68.36 -35.07
N CYS A 13 35.61 -68.80 -34.38
CA CYS A 13 35.95 -68.32 -33.04
C CYS A 13 36.28 -66.84 -33.24
N ALA A 14 35.22 -66.01 -33.22
CA ALA A 14 35.33 -64.60 -33.01
C ALA A 14 36.16 -64.44 -31.73
N ILE A 15 37.37 -63.90 -31.89
CA ILE A 15 38.16 -63.43 -30.78
C ILE A 15 37.42 -62.21 -30.26
N ILE A 16 36.41 -62.43 -29.44
CA ILE A 16 35.72 -61.34 -28.73
C ILE A 16 36.75 -60.87 -27.70
N PRO A 17 37.21 -59.60 -27.75
CA PRO A 17 38.05 -59.10 -26.67
C PRO A 17 37.21 -59.13 -25.38
N THR A 18 37.52 -60.07 -24.49
CA THR A 18 37.00 -60.04 -23.13
C THR A 18 37.71 -58.91 -22.41
N PHE A 19 37.03 -57.77 -22.25
CA PHE A 19 37.50 -56.71 -21.36
C PHE A 19 37.40 -57.24 -19.93
N SER A 20 38.55 -57.53 -19.31
CA SER A 20 38.57 -57.79 -17.87
C SER A 20 38.59 -56.45 -17.15
N GLN A 21 37.51 -56.11 -16.45
CA GLN A 21 37.55 -55.06 -15.44
C GLN A 21 38.18 -55.65 -14.17
N VAL A 22 38.89 -54.83 -13.39
CA VAL A 22 39.61 -55.28 -12.20
C VAL A 22 38.87 -54.77 -10.97
N LYS A 23 38.31 -55.69 -10.19
CA LYS A 23 37.83 -55.38 -8.83
C LYS A 23 38.72 -56.09 -7.81
N VAL A 24 39.16 -55.36 -6.80
CA VAL A 24 39.92 -55.90 -5.68
C VAL A 24 39.13 -55.63 -4.41
N GLY A 25 38.60 -56.69 -3.78
CA GLY A 25 37.78 -56.53 -2.58
C GLY A 25 36.92 -57.74 -2.23
N GLU A 26 35.95 -57.50 -1.34
CA GLU A 26 35.08 -58.53 -0.75
C GLU A 26 34.08 -59.13 -1.77
N ASN A 27 33.68 -58.39 -2.82
CA ASN A 27 32.75 -58.85 -3.87
C ASN A 27 33.32 -58.74 -5.30
N PRO A 28 34.40 -59.47 -5.65
CA PRO A 28 35.15 -59.27 -6.90
C PRO A 28 34.38 -59.65 -8.17
N SER A 29 33.28 -60.42 -8.07
CA SER A 29 32.41 -60.78 -9.19
C SER A 29 31.36 -59.72 -9.56
N SER A 30 31.22 -58.68 -8.75
CA SER A 30 30.25 -57.59 -8.93
C SER A 30 30.98 -56.25 -9.02
N ILE A 31 31.46 -55.90 -10.21
CA ILE A 31 32.06 -54.60 -10.52
C ILE A 31 31.01 -53.66 -11.12
N HIS A 32 31.04 -52.37 -10.76
CA HIS A 32 30.15 -51.39 -11.36
C HIS A 32 30.50 -51.18 -12.85
N SER A 33 29.49 -51.09 -13.73
CA SER A 33 29.70 -51.05 -15.19
C SER A 33 30.51 -49.85 -15.68
N SER A 34 30.58 -48.78 -14.89
CA SER A 34 31.42 -47.59 -15.15
C SER A 34 32.85 -47.70 -14.61
N SER A 35 33.24 -48.81 -13.97
CA SER A 35 34.55 -48.98 -13.34
C SER A 35 35.52 -49.77 -14.22
N ILE A 36 36.73 -49.23 -14.42
CA ILE A 36 37.87 -50.01 -14.97
C ILE A 36 38.65 -50.67 -13.81
N LEU A 37 38.76 -49.97 -12.68
CA LEU A 37 39.33 -50.44 -11.42
C LEU A 37 38.41 -50.03 -10.27
N GLU A 38 38.04 -50.99 -9.42
CA GLU A 38 37.25 -50.76 -8.20
C GLU A 38 37.93 -51.41 -7.00
N LEU A 39 38.02 -50.68 -5.89
CA LEU A 39 38.59 -51.16 -4.64
C LEU A 39 37.48 -51.17 -3.57
N GLU A 40 37.24 -52.33 -2.96
CA GLU A 40 36.23 -52.52 -1.93
C GLU A 40 36.86 -53.17 -0.72
N SER A 41 36.83 -52.50 0.43
CA SER A 41 37.31 -53.07 1.69
C SER A 41 36.70 -52.33 2.87
N SER A 42 36.41 -53.06 3.94
CA SER A 42 35.96 -52.51 5.22
C SER A 42 37.11 -51.99 6.10
N ASP A 43 38.37 -52.35 5.81
CA ASP A 43 39.52 -52.05 6.67
C ASP A 43 40.82 -51.66 5.92
N LYS A 44 40.85 -51.70 4.58
CA LYS A 44 41.97 -51.27 3.74
C LYS A 44 41.61 -50.03 2.92
N VAL A 45 42.64 -49.31 2.49
CA VAL A 45 42.51 -48.07 1.70
C VAL A 45 43.50 -48.07 0.53
N LEU A 46 43.22 -47.25 -0.48
CA LEU A 46 44.20 -46.94 -1.52
C LEU A 46 45.26 -45.99 -0.97
N VAL A 47 46.51 -46.44 -0.91
CA VAL A 47 47.66 -45.56 -0.73
C VAL A 47 48.19 -45.19 -2.12
N ILE A 48 47.95 -43.95 -2.53
CA ILE A 48 48.52 -43.38 -3.76
C ILE A 48 50.01 -43.07 -3.58
N SER A 49 50.72 -42.78 -4.68
CA SER A 49 52.15 -42.43 -4.65
C SER A 49 52.40 -41.26 -3.70
N ARG A 50 53.32 -41.46 -2.75
CA ARG A 50 53.72 -40.46 -1.75
C ARG A 50 55.06 -39.85 -2.12
N MET A 51 55.16 -38.53 -2.10
CA MET A 51 56.37 -37.83 -2.52
C MET A 51 56.49 -36.43 -1.89
N THR A 52 57.70 -35.90 -1.81
CA THR A 52 57.98 -34.51 -1.38
C THR A 52 57.64 -33.51 -2.49
N ASP A 53 57.59 -32.22 -2.18
CA ASP A 53 57.42 -31.15 -3.18
C ASP A 53 58.46 -31.24 -4.30
N THR A 54 59.70 -31.51 -3.93
CA THR A 54 60.81 -31.63 -4.91
C THR A 54 60.61 -32.82 -5.84
N GLN A 55 60.16 -33.95 -5.30
CA GLN A 55 59.89 -35.16 -6.09
C GLN A 55 58.65 -34.98 -6.97
N MET A 56 57.59 -34.36 -6.45
CA MET A 56 56.35 -34.08 -7.16
C MET A 56 56.57 -33.15 -8.36
N ASN A 57 57.38 -32.10 -8.18
CA ASN A 57 57.63 -31.12 -9.24
C ASN A 57 58.66 -31.57 -10.28
N THR A 58 59.34 -32.70 -10.08
CA THR A 58 60.34 -33.23 -11.03
C THR A 58 59.76 -34.27 -11.99
N ILE A 59 58.60 -34.85 -11.67
CA ILE A 59 57.94 -35.83 -12.54
C ILE A 59 57.10 -35.17 -13.63
N GLN A 60 56.86 -35.89 -14.73
CA GLN A 60 56.01 -35.49 -15.86
C GLN A 60 54.78 -36.42 -15.93
N PRO A 61 53.78 -36.24 -15.06
CA PRO A 61 52.61 -37.11 -15.00
C PRO A 61 51.59 -36.79 -16.11
N LEU A 62 50.61 -37.68 -16.30
CA LEU A 62 49.43 -37.39 -17.12
C LEU A 62 48.41 -36.53 -16.34
N ARG A 63 47.56 -35.79 -17.06
CA ARG A 63 46.41 -35.09 -16.47
C ARG A 63 45.54 -36.08 -15.68
N GLY A 64 45.16 -35.73 -14.46
CA GLY A 64 44.39 -36.57 -13.54
C GLY A 64 45.25 -37.46 -12.64
N ALA A 65 46.58 -37.43 -12.75
CA ALA A 65 47.44 -38.15 -11.82
C ALA A 65 47.26 -37.65 -10.39
N LEU A 66 47.25 -38.57 -9.42
CA LEU A 66 47.07 -38.29 -8.00
C LEU A 66 48.32 -38.67 -7.21
N VAL A 67 48.74 -37.78 -6.31
CA VAL A 67 49.85 -38.01 -5.38
C VAL A 67 49.50 -37.50 -4.00
N PHE A 68 50.00 -38.13 -2.95
CA PHE A 68 49.98 -37.56 -1.61
C PHE A 68 51.32 -36.88 -1.36
N ASN A 69 51.29 -35.55 -1.30
CA ASN A 69 52.46 -34.75 -1.00
C ASN A 69 52.75 -34.81 0.51
N THR A 70 53.93 -35.29 0.88
CA THR A 70 54.31 -35.48 2.28
C THR A 70 54.79 -34.22 2.98
N ASP A 71 55.23 -33.21 2.23
CA ASP A 71 55.64 -31.92 2.80
C ASP A 71 54.40 -31.08 3.12
N GLN A 72 53.39 -31.14 2.25
CA GLN A 72 52.11 -30.42 2.38
C GLN A 72 51.03 -31.22 3.12
N ASN A 73 51.28 -32.50 3.42
CA ASN A 73 50.30 -33.44 4.00
C ASN A 73 48.95 -33.46 3.27
N CYS A 74 48.97 -33.40 1.93
CA CYS A 74 47.77 -33.26 1.13
C CYS A 74 47.80 -34.07 -0.17
N VAL A 75 46.62 -34.43 -0.69
CA VAL A 75 46.47 -35.02 -2.03
C VAL A 75 46.50 -33.92 -3.09
N PHE A 76 47.33 -34.10 -4.10
CA PHE A 76 47.41 -33.24 -5.28
C PHE A 76 46.97 -33.99 -6.54
N MET A 77 46.34 -33.27 -7.47
CA MET A 77 45.97 -33.74 -8.80
C MET A 77 46.66 -32.91 -9.87
N TYR A 78 47.30 -33.55 -10.85
CA TYR A 78 47.92 -32.82 -11.95
C TYR A 78 46.88 -32.44 -13.00
N ASP A 79 46.63 -31.16 -13.24
CA ASP A 79 45.62 -30.68 -14.21
C ASP A 79 46.09 -30.73 -15.67
N GLY A 80 47.27 -31.29 -15.93
CA GLY A 80 47.92 -31.30 -17.24
C GLY A 80 48.90 -30.15 -17.46
N THR A 81 48.97 -29.20 -16.53
CA THR A 81 49.90 -28.06 -16.53
C THR A 81 50.59 -27.87 -15.17
N SER A 82 49.85 -28.00 -14.08
CA SER A 82 50.29 -27.76 -12.70
C SER A 82 49.67 -28.76 -11.71
N TRP A 83 50.30 -28.88 -10.55
CA TRP A 83 49.76 -29.63 -9.42
C TRP A 83 48.73 -28.80 -8.67
N ILE A 84 47.53 -29.34 -8.52
CA ILE A 84 46.40 -28.74 -7.81
C ILE A 84 46.19 -29.46 -6.48
N SER A 85 46.26 -28.72 -5.38
CA SER A 85 45.87 -29.25 -4.06
C SER A 85 44.37 -29.57 -4.04
N LEU A 86 44.02 -30.74 -3.52
CA LEU A 86 42.63 -31.17 -3.32
C LEU A 86 42.17 -31.09 -1.86
N CYS A 87 43.01 -30.60 -0.96
CA CYS A 87 42.63 -30.37 0.43
C CYS A 87 42.18 -28.93 0.63
N ASP A 88 41.17 -28.74 1.49
CA ASP A 88 40.72 -27.41 1.86
C ASP A 88 41.85 -26.63 2.54
N GLY A 89 42.18 -25.45 2.02
CA GLY A 89 43.02 -24.47 2.71
C GLY A 89 44.32 -24.05 2.03
N ASP A 90 44.64 -24.53 0.82
CA ASP A 90 45.79 -24.00 0.09
C ASP A 90 45.39 -22.84 -0.82
N SER A 91 45.73 -21.64 -0.38
CA SER A 91 45.51 -20.30 -0.96
C SER A 91 45.98 -20.07 -2.42
N GLY A 92 46.26 -21.14 -3.19
CA GLY A 92 46.81 -21.08 -4.53
C GLY A 92 45.93 -21.62 -5.66
N ASN A 93 44.74 -22.18 -5.38
CA ASN A 93 43.82 -22.60 -6.43
C ASN A 93 42.41 -22.04 -6.22
N THR A 94 41.93 -21.33 -7.23
CA THR A 94 40.74 -20.46 -7.30
C THR A 94 39.40 -21.19 -7.21
N ARG A 95 39.26 -22.13 -6.28
CA ARG A 95 37.95 -22.48 -5.73
C ARG A 95 37.97 -22.04 -4.28
N GLU A 96 38.08 -20.72 -4.08
CA GLU A 96 37.74 -20.06 -2.82
C GLU A 96 36.34 -20.54 -2.46
N SER A 97 36.26 -21.49 -1.53
CA SER A 97 34.99 -21.88 -0.94
C SER A 97 34.49 -20.65 -0.21
N ILE A 98 33.54 -19.94 -0.83
CA ILE A 98 32.81 -18.85 -0.21
C ILE A 98 32.31 -19.34 1.14
N LYS A 99 32.91 -18.82 2.21
CA LYS A 99 32.58 -19.24 3.57
C LYS A 99 31.38 -18.44 4.02
N VAL A 100 30.33 -19.12 4.48
CA VAL A 100 29.21 -18.49 5.17
C VAL A 100 29.40 -18.69 6.66
N THR A 101 29.64 -17.61 7.39
CA THR A 101 29.86 -17.65 8.84
C THR A 101 28.68 -16.98 9.56
N THR A 102 28.11 -17.65 10.56
CA THR A 102 27.11 -17.05 11.45
C THR A 102 27.74 -16.81 12.82
N SER A 103 27.80 -15.54 13.25
CA SER A 103 28.40 -15.16 14.53
C SER A 103 27.96 -13.76 14.97
N SER A 104 27.97 -13.51 16.28
CA SER A 104 27.59 -12.21 16.85
C SER A 104 28.60 -11.09 16.58
N THR A 105 29.86 -11.44 16.34
CA THR A 105 30.95 -10.53 15.95
C THR A 105 31.47 -10.86 14.56
N ALA A 106 32.02 -9.86 13.86
CA ALA A 106 32.60 -10.01 12.53
C ALA A 106 33.74 -11.06 12.53
N PRO A 107 33.77 -12.00 11.57
CA PRO A 107 34.91 -12.88 11.36
C PRO A 107 36.17 -12.08 11.02
N THR A 108 37.34 -12.57 11.45
CA THR A 108 38.64 -11.91 11.26
C THR A 108 39.56 -12.60 10.26
N ASP A 109 39.21 -13.82 9.85
CA ASP A 109 39.93 -14.61 8.83
C ASP A 109 38.95 -14.86 7.68
N ASN A 110 39.00 -13.96 6.70
CA ASN A 110 37.99 -13.81 5.65
C ASN A 110 38.65 -13.66 4.27
N ASN A 111 38.08 -14.33 3.28
CA ASN A 111 38.43 -14.18 1.87
C ASN A 111 37.41 -13.29 1.16
N VAL A 112 37.81 -12.68 0.05
CA VAL A 112 36.91 -11.86 -0.78
C VAL A 112 35.69 -12.71 -1.15
N GLY A 113 34.49 -12.19 -0.93
CA GLY A 113 33.24 -12.87 -1.21
C GLY A 113 32.67 -13.72 -0.08
N ASP A 114 33.40 -13.92 1.03
CA ASP A 114 32.85 -14.58 2.21
C ASP A 114 31.59 -13.85 2.70
N PHE A 115 30.63 -14.62 3.21
CA PHE A 115 29.40 -14.12 3.81
C PHE A 115 29.49 -14.19 5.34
N TRP A 116 29.00 -13.15 5.99
CA TRP A 116 28.80 -13.13 7.43
C TRP A 116 27.35 -12.81 7.75
N ILE A 117 26.74 -13.61 8.61
CA ILE A 117 25.40 -13.42 9.15
C ILE A 117 25.54 -13.06 10.64
N ASN A 118 25.14 -11.86 11.02
CA ASN A 118 25.13 -11.44 12.42
C ASN A 118 23.83 -11.87 13.11
N ASP A 119 23.92 -12.91 13.93
CA ASP A 119 22.78 -13.53 14.64
C ASP A 119 22.19 -12.67 15.76
N THR A 120 22.90 -11.63 16.20
CA THR A 120 22.41 -10.66 17.20
C THR A 120 21.79 -9.42 16.57
N LEU A 121 22.04 -9.17 15.29
CA LEU A 121 21.50 -8.04 14.53
C LEU A 121 20.50 -8.52 13.47
N ASN A 122 19.48 -9.26 13.91
CA ASN A 122 18.37 -9.72 13.06
C ASN A 122 18.80 -10.49 11.80
N ASN A 123 19.86 -11.30 11.92
CA ASN A 123 20.50 -12.05 10.84
C ASN A 123 20.97 -11.15 9.69
N THR A 124 21.52 -9.97 10.01
CA THR A 124 22.08 -9.07 8.99
C THR A 124 23.21 -9.75 8.24
N THR A 125 23.12 -9.73 6.91
CA THR A 125 24.08 -10.37 6.02
C THR A 125 25.03 -9.34 5.45
N SER A 126 26.32 -9.65 5.50
CA SER A 126 27.40 -8.86 4.90
C SER A 126 28.26 -9.72 4.01
N ILE A 127 28.89 -9.10 3.02
CA ILE A 127 29.90 -9.70 2.14
C ILE A 127 31.26 -9.05 2.41
N TRP A 128 32.33 -9.84 2.46
CA TRP A 128 33.68 -9.32 2.59
C TRP A 128 34.19 -8.83 1.23
N ASP A 129 34.55 -7.56 1.11
CA ASP A 129 35.04 -6.96 -0.15
C ASP A 129 36.57 -7.04 -0.33
N GLY A 130 37.29 -7.62 0.64
CA GLY A 130 38.76 -7.61 0.72
C GLY A 130 39.30 -6.72 1.83
N THR A 131 38.52 -5.73 2.28
CA THR A 131 38.93 -4.73 3.27
C THR A 131 37.91 -4.53 4.40
N ASN A 132 36.62 -4.57 4.09
CA ASN A 132 35.52 -4.32 5.02
C ASN A 132 34.36 -5.30 4.78
N TRP A 133 33.57 -5.51 5.85
CA TRP A 133 32.27 -6.16 5.75
C TRP A 133 31.24 -5.16 5.21
N ILE A 134 30.75 -5.41 4.00
CA ILE A 134 29.71 -4.60 3.36
C ILE A 134 28.36 -5.26 3.60
N SER A 135 27.51 -4.61 4.40
CA SER A 135 26.12 -5.05 4.59
C SER A 135 25.39 -5.09 3.25
N ILE A 136 24.77 -6.22 2.92
CA ILE A 136 23.92 -6.38 1.74
C ILE A 136 22.43 -6.23 2.08
N ASP A 137 22.11 -6.03 3.36
CA ASP A 137 20.74 -5.82 3.87
C ASP A 137 20.34 -4.34 3.96
N ASN A 138 21.02 -3.45 3.24
CA ASN A 138 20.82 -2.00 3.40
C ASN A 138 19.46 -1.51 2.88
N ASN A 139 18.77 -2.26 2.01
CA ASN A 139 17.45 -1.93 1.46
C ASN A 139 16.79 -3.17 0.82
N PRO A 140 15.56 -3.59 1.19
CA PRO A 140 14.67 -2.99 2.18
C PRO A 140 15.11 -3.24 3.63
N ARG A 141 15.07 -2.18 4.43
CA ARG A 141 15.27 -2.25 5.88
C ARG A 141 13.99 -2.74 6.56
N LYS A 142 14.11 -3.22 7.81
CA LYS A 142 12.96 -3.66 8.61
C LYS A 142 13.15 -3.31 10.09
N GLY A 143 12.06 -3.05 10.80
CA GLY A 143 12.10 -2.82 12.24
C GLY A 143 10.71 -2.79 12.88
N ASN A 144 10.68 -2.77 14.21
CA ASN A 144 9.44 -2.73 14.98
C ASN A 144 8.90 -1.28 15.03
N GLY A 145 7.73 -1.03 14.46
CA GLY A 145 7.12 0.29 14.34
C GLY A 145 7.63 1.10 13.14
N ALA A 146 7.06 2.30 12.98
CA ALA A 146 7.42 3.24 11.91
C ALA A 146 8.93 3.59 11.92
N PRO A 147 9.52 3.87 10.74
CA PRO A 147 10.94 4.17 10.61
C PRO A 147 11.32 5.41 11.42
N ASN A 148 12.44 5.34 12.13
CA ASN A 148 13.00 6.43 12.91
C ASN A 148 14.54 6.43 12.81
N ALA A 149 15.19 7.41 13.42
CA ALA A 149 16.65 7.56 13.34
C ALA A 149 17.45 6.36 13.90
N SER A 150 16.84 5.52 14.75
CA SER A 150 17.47 4.29 15.26
C SER A 150 17.22 3.10 14.32
N THR A 151 15.98 2.91 13.86
CA THR A 151 15.62 1.75 13.02
C THR A 151 15.93 1.94 11.53
N ALA A 152 16.12 3.19 11.08
CA ALA A 152 16.45 3.55 9.70
C ALA A 152 17.35 4.81 9.64
N PRO A 153 18.59 4.76 10.17
CA PRO A 153 19.52 5.90 10.17
C PRO A 153 20.03 6.26 8.78
N ASN A 154 20.32 7.53 8.51
CA ASN A 154 20.90 8.01 7.24
C ASN A 154 20.19 7.46 5.99
N PRO A 155 18.86 7.64 5.86
CA PRO A 155 18.13 7.17 4.70
C PRO A 155 18.53 7.98 3.46
N ILE A 156 18.57 7.33 2.30
CA ILE A 156 18.73 7.98 0.99
C ILE A 156 17.44 7.88 0.18
N PRO A 157 17.18 8.82 -0.76
CA PRO A 157 15.97 8.75 -1.59
C PRO A 157 15.82 7.40 -2.27
N GLY A 158 14.64 6.77 -2.13
CA GLY A 158 14.34 5.44 -2.66
C GLY A 158 14.61 4.28 -1.70
N ASP A 159 15.13 4.54 -0.50
CA ASP A 159 15.19 3.52 0.55
C ASP A 159 13.78 3.03 0.91
N VAL A 160 13.65 1.72 1.14
CA VAL A 160 12.41 1.06 1.56
C VAL A 160 12.58 0.55 2.98
N TYR A 161 11.55 0.72 3.80
CA TYR A 161 11.49 0.22 5.16
C TYR A 161 10.16 -0.51 5.41
N VAL A 162 10.24 -1.67 6.04
CA VAL A 162 9.08 -2.47 6.44
C VAL A 162 8.89 -2.40 7.95
N ASP A 163 7.76 -1.86 8.38
CA ASP A 163 7.32 -1.96 9.78
C ASP A 163 6.80 -3.38 10.04
N THR A 164 7.53 -4.16 10.83
CA THR A 164 7.18 -5.55 11.11
C THR A 164 6.00 -5.71 12.06
N THR A 165 5.56 -4.65 12.74
CA THR A 165 4.39 -4.66 13.63
C THR A 165 3.09 -4.53 12.84
N THR A 166 3.08 -3.64 11.84
CA THR A 166 1.87 -3.28 11.08
C THR A 166 1.86 -3.83 9.66
N GLY A 167 3.02 -4.26 9.14
CA GLY A 167 3.20 -4.65 7.74
C GLY A 167 3.27 -3.46 6.77
N ILE A 168 3.27 -2.23 7.28
CA ILE A 168 3.31 -1.02 6.45
C ILE A 168 4.69 -0.88 5.82
N ILE A 169 4.69 -0.63 4.51
CA ILE A 169 5.89 -0.29 3.74
C ILE A 169 6.00 1.22 3.66
N TYR A 170 7.18 1.71 3.98
CA TYR A 170 7.58 3.11 3.87
C TYR A 170 8.63 3.23 2.76
N ALA A 171 8.58 4.34 2.03
CA ALA A 171 9.62 4.76 1.10
C ALA A 171 10.18 6.11 1.56
N TYR A 172 11.49 6.30 1.51
CA TYR A 172 12.10 7.59 1.81
C TYR A 172 12.10 8.47 0.56
N ASP A 173 11.43 9.62 0.62
CA ASP A 173 11.29 10.54 -0.52
C ASP A 173 12.48 11.51 -0.68
N GLY A 174 13.48 11.40 0.18
CA GLY A 174 14.62 12.30 0.28
C GLY A 174 14.52 13.34 1.40
N THR A 175 13.35 13.44 2.05
CA THR A 175 13.13 14.29 3.22
C THR A 175 12.52 13.50 4.37
N THR A 176 11.49 12.70 4.09
CA THR A 176 10.72 11.94 5.08
C THR A 176 10.37 10.55 4.59
N TRP A 177 10.03 9.68 5.53
CA TRP A 177 9.47 8.38 5.23
C TRP A 177 7.97 8.54 4.96
N VAL A 178 7.55 8.23 3.74
CA VAL A 178 6.16 8.28 3.31
C VAL A 178 5.61 6.87 3.12
N THR A 179 4.30 6.70 3.31
CA THR A 179 3.62 5.42 3.04
C THR A 179 2.34 5.65 2.26
N SER A 180 1.99 4.70 1.40
CA SER A 180 0.72 4.68 0.68
C SER A 180 -0.47 4.24 1.55
N ASN A 181 -0.22 3.76 2.78
CA ASN A 181 -1.28 3.40 3.73
C ASN A 181 -1.80 4.60 4.53
N SER A 182 -1.97 5.76 3.88
CA SER A 182 -2.70 6.86 4.48
C SER A 182 -4.19 6.52 4.43
N THR A 183 -4.78 6.16 5.57
CA THR A 183 -6.24 6.14 5.68
C THR A 183 -6.74 7.57 5.46
N ALA A 184 -7.65 7.77 4.52
CA ALA A 184 -8.34 9.04 4.37
C ALA A 184 -8.90 9.49 5.74
N SER A 185 -8.97 10.80 5.98
CA SER A 185 -9.55 11.36 7.20
C SER A 185 -10.66 12.34 6.83
N ALA A 186 -11.74 12.31 7.61
CA ALA A 186 -12.86 13.23 7.54
C ALA A 186 -13.32 13.50 8.97
N ASN A 187 -13.44 14.75 9.37
CA ASN A 187 -13.76 15.11 10.76
C ASN A 187 -14.79 16.24 10.91
N ASN A 188 -15.32 16.80 9.83
CA ASN A 188 -16.28 17.90 9.89
C ASN A 188 -17.21 17.91 8.67
N GLY A 189 -18.41 17.33 8.81
CA GLY A 189 -19.44 17.28 7.75
C GLY A 189 -19.30 16.14 6.74
N LEU A 190 -18.11 15.57 6.61
CA LEU A 190 -17.82 14.38 5.81
C LEU A 190 -17.73 13.14 6.72
N LEU A 191 -18.16 12.00 6.18
CA LEU A 191 -18.12 10.69 6.82
C LEU A 191 -17.21 9.76 6.00
N ILE A 192 -16.41 8.95 6.68
CA ILE A 192 -15.76 7.78 6.08
C ILE A 192 -16.53 6.56 6.53
N ASN A 193 -17.14 5.85 5.58
CA ASN A 193 -17.92 4.66 5.91
C ASN A 193 -17.03 3.42 6.12
N ALA A 194 -17.65 2.30 6.49
CA ALA A 194 -16.95 1.03 6.76
C ALA A 194 -16.17 0.46 5.55
N SER A 195 -16.41 0.98 4.35
CA SER A 195 -15.70 0.61 3.11
C SER A 195 -14.62 1.62 2.71
N ASN A 196 -14.21 2.51 3.61
CA ASN A 196 -13.20 3.54 3.39
C ASN A 196 -13.54 4.53 2.25
N THR A 197 -14.83 4.79 2.01
CA THR A 197 -15.26 5.82 1.05
C THR A 197 -15.70 7.09 1.76
N ILE A 198 -15.32 8.25 1.20
CA ILE A 198 -15.69 9.57 1.71
C ILE A 198 -17.09 9.93 1.19
N GLN A 199 -18.00 10.29 2.09
CA GLN A 199 -19.39 10.64 1.80
C GLN A 199 -19.79 11.93 2.53
N LEU A 200 -20.80 12.64 2.01
CA LEU A 200 -21.50 13.67 2.78
C LEU A 200 -22.33 13.02 3.90
N GLY A 201 -22.49 13.70 5.04
CA GLY A 201 -23.35 13.23 6.15
C GLY A 201 -22.63 12.98 7.46
N GLY A 202 -21.38 13.45 7.62
CA GLY A 202 -20.70 13.47 8.90
C GLY A 202 -21.24 14.58 9.82
N VAL A 203 -20.95 14.48 11.12
CA VAL A 203 -21.30 15.52 12.09
C VAL A 203 -20.41 16.76 11.84
N LEU A 204 -21.02 17.94 11.89
CA LEU A 204 -20.28 19.20 11.97
C LEU A 204 -19.83 19.42 13.42
N ILE A 205 -18.53 19.52 13.65
CA ILE A 205 -17.94 19.76 14.97
C ILE A 205 -17.57 21.24 15.18
N GLN A 206 -17.67 22.03 14.11
CA GLN A 206 -17.45 23.47 14.13
C GLN A 206 -18.29 24.16 13.03
N PRO A 207 -18.56 25.47 13.14
CA PRO A 207 -19.17 26.23 12.06
C PRO A 207 -18.41 26.05 10.74
N THR A 208 -19.15 25.87 9.64
CA THR A 208 -18.58 25.55 8.33
C THR A 208 -19.21 26.40 7.25
N THR A 209 -18.40 26.89 6.32
CA THR A 209 -18.82 27.70 5.17
C THR A 209 -18.43 27.02 3.87
N ILE A 210 -19.32 27.07 2.88
CA ILE A 210 -19.01 26.72 1.49
C ILE A 210 -19.01 28.04 0.73
N GLU A 211 -17.82 28.54 0.41
CA GLU A 211 -17.68 29.77 -0.37
C GLU A 211 -17.95 29.47 -1.85
N THR A 212 -18.86 30.24 -2.45
CA THR A 212 -19.25 30.12 -3.86
C THR A 212 -19.06 31.47 -4.55
N ASN A 213 -19.04 31.45 -5.88
CA ASN A 213 -19.03 32.67 -6.68
C ASN A 213 -19.85 32.48 -7.95
N THR A 214 -19.86 33.49 -8.84
CA THR A 214 -20.65 33.46 -10.08
C THR A 214 -20.20 32.40 -11.09
N THR A 215 -18.96 31.89 -10.97
CA THR A 215 -18.42 30.80 -11.79
C THR A 215 -18.55 29.44 -11.08
N ASN A 216 -18.26 29.41 -9.78
CA ASN A 216 -18.29 28.22 -8.92
C ASN A 216 -19.54 28.27 -8.02
N THR A 217 -20.68 27.86 -8.56
CA THR A 217 -21.98 27.86 -7.86
C THR A 217 -22.23 26.55 -7.10
N LEU A 218 -23.03 26.59 -6.04
CA LEU A 218 -23.60 25.38 -5.42
C LEU A 218 -24.97 25.06 -6.04
N ALA A 219 -25.05 23.98 -6.80
CA ALA A 219 -26.30 23.48 -7.39
C ALA A 219 -26.63 22.09 -6.81
N ILE A 220 -27.88 21.91 -6.37
CA ILE A 220 -28.43 20.60 -5.99
C ILE A 220 -29.47 20.23 -7.05
N THR A 221 -29.16 19.24 -7.89
CA THR A 221 -30.00 18.82 -9.01
C THR A 221 -30.81 17.58 -8.66
N GLY A 222 -31.96 17.39 -9.33
CA GLY A 222 -32.81 16.22 -9.11
C GLY A 222 -33.65 16.29 -7.83
N LEU A 223 -33.96 17.49 -7.35
CA LEU A 223 -34.86 17.70 -6.22
C LEU A 223 -36.28 17.23 -6.57
N GLU A 224 -36.94 16.59 -5.62
CA GLU A 224 -38.35 16.19 -5.72
C GLU A 224 -39.28 17.31 -5.22
N ASN A 225 -40.58 17.21 -5.52
CA ASN A 225 -41.57 18.14 -5.01
C ASN A 225 -41.76 17.96 -3.50
N GLY A 226 -41.68 19.04 -2.73
CA GLY A 226 -41.99 19.04 -1.30
C GLY A 226 -43.49 19.12 -1.00
N ASN A 227 -43.86 18.76 0.23
CA ASN A 227 -45.22 18.87 0.77
C ASN A 227 -45.32 20.08 1.72
N THR A 228 -46.05 21.11 1.30
CA THR A 228 -46.17 22.37 2.05
C THR A 228 -46.89 22.26 3.41
N THR A 229 -47.47 21.10 3.75
CA THR A 229 -48.11 20.84 5.05
C THR A 229 -47.21 20.13 6.06
N THR A 230 -46.19 19.42 5.59
CA THR A 230 -45.28 18.63 6.44
C THR A 230 -43.83 19.10 6.37
N ASP A 231 -43.45 19.77 5.29
CA ASP A 231 -42.08 20.13 5.00
C ASP A 231 -41.85 21.61 5.30
N ASP A 232 -40.64 21.92 5.79
CA ASP A 232 -40.18 23.28 5.95
C ASP A 232 -39.53 23.80 4.66
N ILE A 233 -39.53 25.12 4.50
CA ILE A 233 -38.81 25.80 3.43
C ILE A 233 -37.42 26.20 3.93
N VAL A 234 -36.40 25.85 3.16
CA VAL A 234 -35.03 26.31 3.42
C VAL A 234 -34.93 27.80 3.11
N THR A 235 -34.43 28.56 4.08
CA THR A 235 -34.19 30.00 3.97
C THR A 235 -32.75 30.30 4.31
N VAL A 236 -32.31 31.52 4.01
CA VAL A 236 -30.95 31.97 4.31
C VAL A 236 -31.03 33.19 5.22
N ASP A 237 -30.24 33.18 6.29
CA ASP A 237 -30.02 34.39 7.07
C ASP A 237 -29.24 35.42 6.24
N ARG A 238 -29.86 36.55 5.96
CA ARG A 238 -29.34 37.57 5.03
C ARG A 238 -27.99 38.16 5.43
N THR A 239 -27.63 38.12 6.71
CA THR A 239 -26.38 38.72 7.20
C THR A 239 -25.28 37.67 7.31
N THR A 240 -25.60 36.47 7.79
CA THR A 240 -24.61 35.44 8.12
C THR A 240 -24.46 34.36 7.04
N GLY A 241 -25.40 34.26 6.10
CA GLY A 241 -25.42 33.20 5.08
C GLY A 241 -25.81 31.82 5.60
N VAL A 242 -26.14 31.70 6.89
CA VAL A 242 -26.53 30.41 7.51
C VAL A 242 -27.88 29.96 6.94
N LEU A 243 -27.92 28.72 6.46
CA LEU A 243 -29.17 28.08 6.07
C LEU A 243 -30.04 27.82 7.31
N LYS A 244 -31.29 28.26 7.24
CA LYS A 244 -32.32 28.06 8.25
C LYS A 244 -33.52 27.38 7.59
N LYS A 245 -34.51 27.04 8.41
CA LYS A 245 -35.79 26.52 7.94
C LYS A 245 -36.93 27.32 8.53
N VAL A 246 -38.01 27.45 7.78
CA VAL A 246 -39.23 28.13 8.20
C VAL A 246 -40.43 27.36 7.67
N THR A 247 -41.49 27.25 8.48
CA THR A 247 -42.74 26.64 8.02
C THR A 247 -43.36 27.49 6.90
N SER A 248 -44.01 26.84 5.93
CA SER A 248 -44.67 27.52 4.81
C SER A 248 -45.67 28.60 5.26
N SER A 249 -46.41 28.34 6.33
CA SER A 249 -47.37 29.27 6.96
C SER A 249 -46.74 30.56 7.51
N ASN A 250 -45.43 30.58 7.70
CA ASN A 250 -44.72 31.75 8.23
C ASN A 250 -44.11 32.63 7.13
N ILE A 251 -44.17 32.22 5.86
CA ILE A 251 -43.62 32.98 4.73
C ILE A 251 -44.66 33.91 4.10
N LEU A 252 -45.93 33.51 4.15
CA LEU A 252 -47.05 34.31 3.66
C LEU A 252 -48.07 34.41 4.78
N ARG A 253 -48.12 35.57 5.45
CA ARG A 253 -49.08 35.84 6.51
C ARG A 253 -50.11 36.86 6.02
N GLU A 254 -51.36 36.62 6.41
CA GLU A 254 -52.45 37.57 6.26
C GLU A 254 -52.86 38.05 7.65
N GLU A 255 -52.86 39.36 7.86
CA GLU A 255 -53.43 39.99 9.05
C GLU A 255 -54.71 40.72 8.65
N VAL A 256 -55.78 40.50 9.42
CA VAL A 256 -57.09 41.09 9.16
C VAL A 256 -57.51 41.96 10.33
N THR A 257 -57.80 43.23 10.06
CA THR A 257 -58.44 44.15 11.01
C THR A 257 -59.88 44.40 10.59
N GLU A 258 -60.83 44.21 11.49
CA GLU A 258 -62.26 44.45 11.26
C GLU A 258 -62.75 45.62 12.11
N ILE A 259 -63.46 46.56 11.49
CA ILE A 259 -63.98 47.78 12.12
C ILE A 259 -65.43 47.98 11.71
N THR A 260 -66.30 48.30 12.67
CA THR A 260 -67.64 48.79 12.37
C THR A 260 -67.59 50.31 12.22
N ALA A 261 -67.90 50.81 11.03
CA ALA A 261 -67.86 52.22 10.73
C ALA A 261 -69.05 52.98 11.35
N THR A 262 -68.81 54.24 11.69
CA THR A 262 -69.86 55.20 12.04
C THR A 262 -70.39 55.91 10.80
N ASP A 263 -71.58 56.50 10.89
CA ASP A 263 -72.16 57.27 9.79
C ASP A 263 -71.24 58.42 9.34
N GLY A 264 -71.01 58.54 8.04
CA GLY A 264 -70.14 59.56 7.43
C GLY A 264 -68.63 59.28 7.55
N GLN A 265 -68.22 58.15 8.12
CA GLN A 265 -66.80 57.88 8.33
C GLN A 265 -66.07 57.56 7.02
N VAL A 266 -64.94 58.23 6.79
CA VAL A 266 -64.01 57.94 5.68
C VAL A 266 -62.57 57.74 6.13
N THR A 267 -62.26 58.06 7.39
CA THR A 267 -60.90 57.96 7.94
C THR A 267 -60.91 56.97 9.11
N PHE A 268 -59.95 56.05 9.09
CA PHE A 268 -59.78 55.00 10.10
C PHE A 268 -58.41 55.18 10.74
N THR A 269 -58.40 55.41 12.05
CA THR A 269 -57.20 55.70 12.87
C THR A 269 -56.96 54.60 13.90
N GLY A 270 -55.77 54.56 14.50
CA GLY A 270 -55.43 53.58 15.54
C GLY A 270 -55.13 52.19 15.00
N LEU A 271 -54.85 52.10 13.70
CA LEU A 271 -54.48 50.86 13.03
C LEU A 271 -53.04 50.46 13.39
N THR A 272 -52.75 49.17 13.32
CA THR A 272 -51.36 48.67 13.29
C THR A 272 -51.05 48.23 11.88
N LEU A 273 -50.45 49.12 11.07
CA LEU A 273 -50.08 48.79 9.70
C LEU A 273 -48.63 48.32 9.63
N TYR A 274 -48.42 47.07 9.20
CA TYR A 274 -47.10 46.45 9.05
C TYR A 274 -46.45 46.75 7.69
N THR A 275 -47.27 47.10 6.70
CA THR A 275 -46.85 47.49 5.36
C THR A 275 -47.63 48.74 4.94
N THR A 276 -47.19 49.43 3.89
CA THR A 276 -47.94 50.57 3.32
C THR A 276 -48.41 50.32 1.89
N ASP A 277 -47.97 49.23 1.27
CA ASP A 277 -48.16 48.90 -0.15
C ASP A 277 -48.87 47.55 -0.37
N LYS A 278 -48.99 46.71 0.68
CA LYS A 278 -49.63 45.39 0.63
C LYS A 278 -50.89 45.33 1.49
N ILE A 279 -51.74 46.34 1.32
CA ILE A 279 -53.02 46.46 2.02
C ILE A 279 -54.17 46.38 1.01
N ASN A 280 -55.22 45.66 1.35
CA ASN A 280 -56.51 45.75 0.70
C ASN A 280 -57.56 46.17 1.73
N VAL A 281 -58.44 47.09 1.34
CA VAL A 281 -59.55 47.57 2.19
C VAL A 281 -60.85 47.16 1.54
N TYR A 282 -61.74 46.56 2.33
CA TYR A 282 -63.05 46.13 1.89
C TYR A 282 -64.11 46.80 2.74
N ARG A 283 -65.17 47.28 2.11
CA ARG A 283 -66.40 47.73 2.75
C ARG A 283 -67.52 46.76 2.41
N ASN A 284 -68.12 46.13 3.42
CA ASN A 284 -69.17 45.11 3.26
C ASN A 284 -68.82 44.04 2.21
N GLY A 285 -67.55 43.64 2.16
CA GLY A 285 -67.03 42.64 1.21
C GLY A 285 -66.59 43.16 -0.16
N VAL A 286 -66.83 44.43 -0.49
CA VAL A 286 -66.38 45.04 -1.76
C VAL A 286 -65.05 45.75 -1.55
N ARG A 287 -64.03 45.42 -2.36
CA ARG A 287 -62.75 46.13 -2.34
C ARG A 287 -62.95 47.57 -2.80
N ILE A 288 -62.49 48.52 -2.01
CA ILE A 288 -62.58 49.95 -2.29
C ILE A 288 -61.19 50.57 -2.37
N ASP A 289 -61.08 51.70 -3.05
CA ASP A 289 -59.83 52.44 -3.10
C ASP A 289 -59.62 53.24 -1.80
N PHE A 290 -58.35 53.42 -1.43
CA PHE A 290 -57.95 54.06 -0.19
C PHE A 290 -56.57 54.69 -0.33
N THR A 291 -56.26 55.58 0.59
CA THR A 291 -54.94 56.19 0.76
C THR A 291 -54.41 55.84 2.15
N VAL A 292 -53.16 55.40 2.22
CA VAL A 292 -52.45 55.25 3.50
C VAL A 292 -51.89 56.63 3.88
N ASN A 293 -52.45 57.22 4.94
CA ASN A 293 -52.01 58.55 5.39
C ASN A 293 -50.72 58.46 6.21
N ASN A 294 -50.61 57.42 7.06
CA ASN A 294 -49.45 57.11 7.89
C ASN A 294 -49.57 55.68 8.46
N ALA A 295 -48.62 55.28 9.31
CA ALA A 295 -48.53 53.93 9.88
C ALA A 295 -49.74 53.49 10.74
N THR A 296 -50.64 54.39 11.11
CA THR A 296 -51.82 54.08 11.94
C THR A 296 -53.14 54.56 11.34
N THR A 297 -53.11 55.13 10.14
CA THR A 297 -54.26 55.82 9.56
C THR A 297 -54.40 55.59 8.06
N ILE A 298 -55.61 55.22 7.63
CA ILE A 298 -56.01 55.21 6.22
C ILE A 298 -57.24 56.10 6.01
N THR A 299 -57.43 56.57 4.78
CA THR A 299 -58.66 57.22 4.33
C THR A 299 -59.17 56.52 3.09
N ILE A 300 -60.43 56.10 3.10
CA ILE A 300 -61.08 55.49 1.93
C ILE A 300 -61.51 56.58 0.94
N GLU A 301 -61.72 56.22 -0.32
CA GLU A 301 -62.15 57.17 -1.35
C GLU A 301 -63.45 57.91 -0.96
N PRO A 302 -63.58 59.21 -1.31
CA PRO A 302 -64.73 60.02 -0.89
C PRO A 302 -66.09 59.44 -1.33
N ASP A 303 -66.12 58.77 -2.49
CA ASP A 303 -67.32 58.16 -3.06
C ASP A 303 -67.76 56.89 -2.29
N ALA A 304 -66.89 56.36 -1.42
CA ALA A 304 -67.14 55.18 -0.60
C ALA A 304 -67.55 55.50 0.85
N VAL A 305 -68.09 56.70 1.14
CA VAL A 305 -68.49 57.12 2.51
C VAL A 305 -69.29 56.05 3.26
N CYS A 306 -68.87 55.75 4.50
CA CYS A 306 -69.50 54.71 5.31
C CYS A 306 -70.82 55.18 5.92
N TYR A 307 -71.73 54.23 6.12
CA TYR A 307 -72.93 54.37 6.95
C TYR A 307 -72.71 53.66 8.29
N ALA A 308 -73.48 54.06 9.30
CA ALA A 308 -73.43 53.40 10.60
C ALA A 308 -73.71 51.89 10.47
N GLY A 309 -72.78 51.08 10.94
CA GLY A 309 -72.88 49.61 10.90
C GLY A 309 -72.16 48.96 9.72
N ASP A 310 -71.59 49.72 8.79
CA ASP A 310 -70.77 49.14 7.72
C ASP A 310 -69.54 48.43 8.28
N GLU A 311 -69.23 47.26 7.72
CA GLU A 311 -68.04 46.48 8.07
C GLU A 311 -66.88 46.87 7.18
N ILE A 312 -65.77 47.25 7.81
CA ILE A 312 -64.53 47.61 7.16
C ILE A 312 -63.49 46.55 7.51
N ARG A 313 -63.05 45.80 6.49
CA ARG A 313 -62.01 44.79 6.63
C ARG A 313 -60.74 45.29 5.96
N ILE A 314 -59.69 45.44 6.75
CA ILE A 314 -58.35 45.86 6.29
C ILE A 314 -57.47 44.63 6.33
N VAL A 315 -57.07 44.15 5.16
CA VAL A 315 -56.28 42.94 4.97
C VAL A 315 -54.86 43.33 4.60
N GLN A 316 -53.88 42.85 5.37
CA GLN A 316 -52.46 43.12 5.16
C GLN A 316 -51.73 41.82 4.84
N LEU A 317 -50.92 41.80 3.78
CA LEU A 317 -50.13 40.64 3.38
C LEU A 317 -48.63 40.91 3.62
N TYR A 318 -47.94 40.03 4.34
CA TYR A 318 -46.49 40.15 4.57
C TYR A 318 -45.78 38.83 4.82
#